data_AF-A0A2N1NIZ3-F1
#
_entry.id   AF-A0A2N1NIZ3-F1
#
_cell.length_a   1.000
_cell.length_b   1.000
_cell.length_c   1.000
_cell.angle_alpha   90.00
_cell.angle_beta   90.00
_cell.angle_gamma   90.00
#
_symmetry.space_group_name_H-M   'P 1'
#
loop_
_entity.id
_entity.type
_entity.pdbx_description
1 polymer ?
#
loop_
_entity_poly.entity_id
_entity_poly.type
_entity_poly.pdbx_seq_one_letter_code
_entity_poly.pdbx_strand_id
1 'polypeptide(L)'
;GYCYRYGIGIEKNEIRAFQLYKEAAENGVEKNEIIAFELYKEVAQNGHITSLYELGECYQYGMGTGKNEIKAFGFYKEAAEKGHITSIYKLGECYKYGIGTKINGIKAFEFYKEAAKKG
;
A
#
# COMPACT_ATOMS: atom_id res chain seq x y z
N GLY A 1 2.90 -2.85 14.92
CA GLY A 1 2.81 -3.85 16.00
C GLY A 1 3.04 -5.27 15.51
N TYR A 2 2.10 -5.84 14.77
CA TYR A 2 2.06 -7.29 14.48
C TYR A 2 3.26 -7.81 13.68
N CYS A 3 3.64 -7.17 12.57
CA CYS A 3 4.74 -7.64 11.73
C CYS A 3 6.09 -7.65 12.44
N TYR A 4 6.40 -6.63 13.26
CA TYR A 4 7.62 -6.60 14.06
C TYR A 4 7.62 -7.65 15.19
N ARG A 5 6.47 -7.95 15.78
CA ARG A 5 6.35 -8.96 16.84
C ARG A 5 6.68 -10.36 16.30
N TYR A 6 6.26 -10.63 15.06
CA TYR A 6 6.36 -11.96 14.46
C TYR A 6 7.43 -12.09 13.36
N GLY A 7 8.15 -11.02 13.04
CA GLY A 7 9.19 -11.01 12.00
C GLY A 7 8.66 -11.34 10.60
N ILE A 8 7.40 -11.00 10.32
CA ILE A 8 6.77 -11.29 9.02
C ILE A 8 7.18 -10.19 8.05
N GLY A 9 8.10 -10.52 7.13
CA GLY A 9 8.60 -9.60 6.09
C GLY A 9 9.61 -8.55 6.56
N ILE A 10 10.02 -8.56 7.83
CA ILE A 10 11.04 -7.69 8.44
C ILE A 10 11.74 -8.41 9.59
N GLU A 11 12.90 -7.90 10.03
CA GLU A 11 13.55 -8.41 11.23
C GLU A 11 12.65 -8.23 12.46
N LYS A 12 12.52 -9.31 13.23
CA LYS A 12 11.71 -9.34 14.45
C LYS A 12 12.23 -8.28 15.42
N ASN A 13 11.40 -7.29 15.75
CA ASN A 13 11.73 -6.22 16.68
C ASN A 13 10.60 -6.01 17.69
N GLU A 14 10.62 -6.80 18.75
CA GLU A 14 9.57 -6.81 19.78
C GLU A 14 9.44 -5.45 20.49
N ILE A 15 10.52 -4.69 20.61
CA ILE A 15 10.53 -3.35 21.22
C ILE A 15 9.71 -2.38 20.36
N ARG A 16 9.96 -2.37 19.04
CA ARG A 16 9.23 -1.51 18.10
C ARG A 16 7.78 -1.96 17.92
N ALA A 17 7.53 -3.27 17.97
CA ALA A 17 6.18 -3.80 18.01
C ALA A 17 5.39 -3.27 19.21
N PHE A 18 5.99 -3.33 20.40
CA PHE A 18 5.39 -2.91 21.66
C PHE A 18 5.18 -1.39 21.73
N GLN A 19 6.16 -0.59 21.28
CA GLN A 19 6.01 0.86 21.15
C GLN A 19 4.85 1.24 20.23
N LEU A 20 4.73 0.60 19.07
CA LEU A 20 3.64 0.86 18.13
C LEU A 20 2.26 0.50 18.71
N TYR A 21 2.16 -0.58 19.48
CA TYR A 21 0.92 -0.95 20.15
C TYR A 21 0.55 0.05 21.25
N LYS A 22 1.54 0.56 21.99
CA LYS A 22 1.33 1.58 23.01
C LYS A 22 0.94 2.93 22.39
N GLU A 23 1.62 3.35 21.33
CA GLU A 23 1.33 4.59 20.62
C GLU A 23 -0.05 4.56 19.94
N ALA A 24 -0.46 3.44 19.34
CA ALA A 24 -1.79 3.31 18.73
C ALA A 24 -2.93 3.38 19.76
N ALA A 25 -2.69 2.92 20.99
CA ALA A 25 -3.65 2.96 22.08
C ALA A 25 -3.79 4.35 22.71
N GLU A 26 -2.75 5.19 22.61
CA GLU A 26 -2.69 6.51 23.26
C GLU A 26 -3.02 7.67 22.31
N ASN A 27 -3.11 7.45 21.00
CA ASN A 27 -3.21 8.51 19.99
C ASN A 27 -4.50 8.48 19.16
N GLY A 28 -5.03 9.66 18.81
CA GLY A 28 -6.21 9.83 17.96
C GLY A 28 -6.01 9.36 16.51
N VAL A 29 -7.11 9.21 15.76
CA VAL A 29 -7.16 8.59 14.42
C VAL A 29 -6.10 9.13 13.45
N GLU A 30 -5.97 10.46 13.34
CA GLU A 30 -5.01 11.11 12.44
C GLU A 30 -3.54 10.72 12.74
N LYS A 31 -3.19 10.63 14.02
CA LYS A 31 -1.84 10.26 14.44
C LYS A 31 -1.57 8.76 14.22
N ASN A 32 -2.60 7.93 14.29
CA ASN A 32 -2.48 6.50 13.95
C ASN A 32 -2.25 6.28 12.45
N GLU A 33 -2.85 7.10 11.59
CA GLU A 33 -2.61 7.03 10.14
C GLU A 33 -1.18 7.44 9.77
N ILE A 34 -0.60 8.47 10.42
CA ILE A 34 0.80 8.87 10.20
C ILE A 34 1.76 7.75 10.59
N ILE A 35 1.53 7.10 11.73
CA ILE A 35 2.34 5.98 12.19
C ILE A 35 2.22 4.79 11.23
N ALA A 36 1.00 4.50 10.76
CA ALA A 36 0.77 3.44 9.77
C ALA A 36 1.51 3.72 8.45
N PHE A 37 1.45 4.96 7.95
CA PHE A 37 2.15 5.39 6.74
C PHE A 37 3.67 5.17 6.83
N GLU A 38 4.31 5.64 7.91
CA GLU A 38 5.75 5.44 8.09
C GLU A 38 6.12 3.96 8.25
N LEU A 39 5.26 3.16 8.89
CA LEU A 39 5.45 1.71 8.97
C LEU A 39 5.40 1.05 7.60
N TYR A 40 4.38 1.34 6.78
CA TYR A 40 4.28 0.78 5.44
C TYR A 40 5.48 1.15 4.59
N LYS A 41 6.00 2.37 4.73
CA LYS A 41 7.20 2.86 4.05
C LYS A 41 8.44 2.04 4.40
N GLU A 42 8.69 1.82 5.69
CA GLU A 42 9.82 1.00 6.13
C GLU A 42 9.69 -0.47 5.70
N VAL A 43 8.49 -1.04 5.81
CA VAL A 43 8.26 -2.45 5.47
C VAL A 43 8.32 -2.66 3.95
N ALA A 44 7.84 -1.70 3.15
CA ALA A 44 7.99 -1.71 1.69
C ALA A 44 9.46 -1.60 1.25
N GLN A 45 10.29 -0.82 1.95
CA GLN A 45 11.74 -0.74 1.70
C GLN A 45 12.44 -2.09 1.91
N ASN A 46 11.92 -2.93 2.80
CA ASN A 46 12.38 -4.30 3.02
C ASN A 46 11.81 -5.31 2.00
N GLY A 47 11.14 -4.84 0.94
CA GLY A 47 10.64 -5.67 -0.15
C GLY A 47 9.26 -6.27 0.08
N HIS A 48 8.55 -5.89 1.15
CA HIS A 48 7.22 -6.41 1.43
C HIS A 48 6.17 -5.85 0.45
N ILE A 49 5.63 -6.73 -0.39
CA ILE A 49 4.79 -6.36 -1.53
C ILE A 49 3.45 -5.75 -1.09
N THR A 50 2.79 -6.32 -0.07
CA THR A 50 1.52 -5.78 0.42
C THR A 50 1.70 -4.35 0.97
N SER A 51 2.84 -4.02 1.54
CA SER A 51 3.09 -2.67 2.04
C SER A 51 3.25 -1.63 0.93
N LEU A 52 3.69 -2.04 -0.27
CA LEU A 52 3.63 -1.18 -1.45
C LEU A 52 2.19 -0.86 -1.83
N TYR A 53 1.29 -1.84 -1.78
CA TYR A 53 -0.14 -1.60 -2.01
C TYR A 53 -0.73 -0.62 -0.98
N GLU A 54 -0.46 -0.83 0.31
CA GLU A 54 -0.94 0.05 1.38
C GLU A 54 -0.40 1.49 1.26
N LEU A 55 0.88 1.66 0.87
CA LEU A 55 1.42 2.98 0.54
C LEU A 55 0.67 3.63 -0.61
N GLY A 56 0.28 2.85 -1.62
CA GLY A 56 -0.57 3.31 -2.69
C GLY A 56 -1.90 3.86 -2.18
N GLU A 57 -2.58 3.13 -1.28
CA GLU A 57 -3.84 3.58 -0.66
C GLU A 57 -3.64 4.84 0.19
N CYS A 58 -2.57 4.90 0.99
CA CYS A 58 -2.22 6.09 1.77
C CYS A 58 -2.09 7.33 0.88
N TYR A 59 -1.40 7.23 -0.25
CA TYR A 59 -1.28 8.35 -1.18
C TYR A 59 -2.58 8.64 -1.94
N GLN A 60 -3.39 7.63 -2.26
CA GLN A 60 -4.65 7.85 -2.96
C GLN A 60 -5.67 8.62 -2.10
N TYR A 61 -5.76 8.28 -0.80
CA TYR A 61 -6.76 8.84 0.11
C TYR A 61 -6.21 9.91 1.05
N GLY A 62 -4.88 10.09 1.10
CA GLY A 62 -4.24 11.02 2.04
C GLY A 62 -4.20 10.50 3.48
N MET A 63 -4.10 9.18 3.67
CA MET A 63 -4.01 8.59 5.01
C MET A 63 -2.58 8.71 5.53
N GLY A 64 -2.38 9.49 6.58
CA GLY A 64 -1.07 9.72 7.19
C GLY A 64 -0.07 10.49 6.31
N THR A 65 -0.50 10.96 5.14
CA THR A 65 0.29 11.73 4.18
C THR A 65 -0.61 12.60 3.32
N GLY A 66 -0.03 13.52 2.55
CA GLY A 66 -0.81 14.31 1.59
C GLY A 66 -1.29 13.45 0.42
N LYS A 67 -2.56 13.63 -0.01
CA LYS A 67 -3.11 12.96 -1.18
C LYS A 67 -2.24 13.24 -2.42
N ASN A 68 -1.81 12.18 -3.10
CA ASN A 68 -1.04 12.23 -4.33
C ASN A 68 -1.29 10.99 -5.20
N GLU A 69 -2.22 11.11 -6.15
CA GLU A 69 -2.63 9.99 -6.99
C GLU A 69 -1.52 9.50 -7.93
N ILE A 70 -0.58 10.36 -8.35
CA ILE A 70 0.56 9.97 -9.19
C ILE A 70 1.49 9.01 -8.42
N LYS A 71 1.78 9.33 -7.15
CA LYS A 71 2.55 8.43 -6.28
C LYS A 71 1.78 7.14 -6.02
N ALA A 72 0.47 7.23 -5.77
CA ALA A 72 -0.37 6.04 -5.57
C ALA A 72 -0.28 5.08 -6.76
N PHE A 73 -0.44 5.61 -7.98
CA PHE A 73 -0.29 4.84 -9.22
C PHE A 73 1.09 4.16 -9.32
N GLY A 74 2.16 4.88 -8.98
CA GLY A 74 3.52 4.33 -8.96
C GLY A 74 3.67 3.12 -8.03
N PHE A 75 3.16 3.22 -6.81
CA PHE A 75 3.21 2.13 -5.83
C PHE A 75 2.35 0.92 -6.23
N TYR A 76 1.14 1.16 -6.76
CA TYR A 76 0.32 0.07 -7.31
C TYR A 76 1.01 -0.63 -8.48
N LYS A 77 1.69 0.13 -9.35
CA LYS A 77 2.46 -0.43 -10.46
C LYS A 77 3.59 -1.32 -9.97
N GLU A 78 4.39 -0.84 -9.02
CA GLU A 78 5.49 -1.63 -8.45
C GLU A 78 4.98 -2.93 -7.78
N ALA A 79 3.92 -2.84 -7.00
CA ALA A 79 3.33 -4.00 -6.35
C ALA A 79 2.76 -5.01 -7.37
N ALA A 80 2.12 -4.53 -8.43
CA ALA A 80 1.60 -5.36 -9.52
C ALA A 80 2.72 -6.07 -10.28
N GLU A 81 3.83 -5.39 -10.57
CA GLU A 81 5.02 -5.98 -11.20
C GLU A 81 5.63 -7.10 -10.34
N LYS A 82 5.52 -6.99 -9.00
CA LYS A 82 5.90 -8.05 -8.05
C LYS A 82 4.84 -9.14 -7.86
N GLY A 83 3.75 -9.11 -8.65
CA GLY A 83 2.72 -10.15 -8.68
C GLY A 83 1.57 -9.96 -7.69
N HIS A 84 1.42 -8.80 -7.06
CA HIS A 84 0.30 -8.54 -6.14
C HIS A 84 -1.02 -8.41 -6.90
N ILE A 85 -1.89 -9.41 -6.77
CA ILE A 85 -3.15 -9.52 -7.52
C ILE A 85 -4.07 -8.30 -7.30
N THR A 86 -4.21 -7.86 -6.04
CA THR A 86 -5.02 -6.68 -5.71
C THR A 86 -4.48 -5.41 -6.37
N SER A 87 -3.16 -5.27 -6.49
CA SER A 87 -2.56 -4.12 -7.16
C SER A 87 -2.76 -4.16 -8.68
N ILE A 88 -2.73 -5.35 -9.29
CA ILE A 88 -3.07 -5.52 -10.72
C ILE A 88 -4.51 -5.07 -10.95
N TYR A 89 -5.45 -5.49 -10.10
CA TYR A 89 -6.83 -5.01 -10.16
C TYR A 89 -6.92 -3.48 -10.00
N LYS A 90 -6.20 -2.93 -9.00
CA LYS A 90 -6.19 -1.49 -8.73
C LYS A 90 -5.62 -0.67 -9.88
N LEU A 91 -4.61 -1.17 -10.62
CA LEU A 91 -4.15 -0.54 -11.87
C LEU A 91 -5.26 -0.47 -12.92
N GLY A 92 -6.09 -1.51 -13.02
CA GLY A 92 -7.28 -1.50 -13.85
C GLY A 92 -8.23 -0.36 -13.48
N GLU A 93 -8.48 -0.16 -12.18
CA GLU A 93 -9.27 0.98 -11.67
C GLU A 93 -8.61 2.32 -11.97
N CYS A 94 -7.28 2.44 -11.78
CA CYS A 94 -6.55 3.67 -12.08
C CYS A 94 -6.69 4.07 -13.55
N TYR A 95 -6.58 3.12 -14.47
CA TYR A 95 -6.81 3.40 -15.89
C TYR A 95 -8.27 3.62 -16.25
N LYS A 96 -9.21 3.00 -15.54
CA LYS A 96 -10.65 3.23 -15.77
C LYS A 96 -11.07 4.64 -15.36
N TYR A 97 -10.60 5.13 -14.21
CA TYR A 97 -11.04 6.40 -13.62
C TYR A 97 -10.03 7.55 -13.75
N GLY A 98 -8.82 7.28 -14.25
CA GLY A 98 -7.78 8.29 -14.40
C GLY A 98 -7.07 8.66 -13.09
N ILE A 99 -6.95 7.71 -12.15
CA ILE A 99 -6.29 7.94 -10.85
C ILE A 99 -4.77 7.89 -11.08
N GLY A 100 -4.10 9.04 -10.99
CA GLY A 100 -2.65 9.15 -11.17
C GLY A 100 -2.15 8.85 -12.60
N THR A 101 -3.06 8.67 -13.55
CA THR A 101 -2.79 8.34 -14.94
C THR A 101 -3.91 8.87 -15.83
N LYS A 102 -3.76 8.79 -17.16
CA LYS A 102 -4.84 9.13 -18.09
C LYS A 102 -5.82 7.96 -18.20
N ILE A 103 -7.11 8.28 -18.35
CA ILE A 103 -8.15 7.28 -18.62
C ILE A 103 -7.78 6.48 -19.87
N ASN A 104 -7.83 5.16 -19.76
CA ASN A 104 -7.58 4.22 -20.84
C ASN A 104 -8.37 2.93 -20.62
N GLY A 105 -9.52 2.79 -21.27
CA GLY A 105 -10.39 1.62 -21.13
C GLY A 105 -9.77 0.32 -21.62
N ILE A 106 -8.90 0.37 -22.63
CA ILE A 106 -8.21 -0.82 -23.16
C ILE A 106 -7.26 -1.37 -22.10
N LYS A 107 -6.39 -0.51 -21.55
CA LYS A 107 -5.48 -0.89 -20.46
C LYS A 107 -6.23 -1.36 -19.22
N ALA A 108 -7.32 -0.68 -18.86
CA ALA A 108 -8.15 -1.11 -17.73
C ALA A 108 -8.65 -2.55 -17.92
N PHE A 109 -9.19 -2.87 -19.10
CA PHE A 109 -9.66 -4.21 -19.44
C PHE A 109 -8.53 -5.25 -19.43
N GLU A 110 -7.35 -4.92 -19.94
CA GLU A 110 -6.17 -5.79 -19.90
C GLU A 110 -5.77 -6.15 -18.47
N PHE A 111 -5.65 -5.16 -17.58
CA PHE A 111 -5.32 -5.38 -16.17
C PHE A 111 -6.40 -6.17 -15.43
N TYR A 112 -7.69 -5.91 -15.68
CA TYR A 112 -8.76 -6.73 -15.09
C TYR A 112 -8.72 -8.18 -15.55
N LYS A 113 -8.47 -8.42 -16.83
CA LYS A 113 -8.31 -9.76 -17.38
C LYS A 113 -7.09 -10.47 -16.78
N GLU A 114 -6.00 -9.74 -16.53
CA GLU A 114 -4.83 -10.29 -15.86
C GLU A 114 -5.12 -10.66 -14.41
N ALA A 115 -5.76 -9.76 -13.64
CA ALA A 115 -6.13 -10.02 -12.25
C ALA A 115 -7.03 -11.26 -12.14
N ALA A 116 -8.04 -11.39 -13.01
CA ALA A 116 -8.96 -12.53 -13.04
C ALA A 116 -8.30 -13.86 -13.46
N LYS A 117 -7.13 -13.83 -14.09
CA LYS A 117 -6.37 -15.05 -14.41
C LYS A 117 -5.48 -15.53 -13.26
N LYS A 118 -5.11 -14.62 -12.36
CA LYS A 118 -4.17 -14.88 -11.25
C LYS A 118 -4.86 -15.15 -9.91
N GLY A 119 -6.09 -14.66 -9.74
CA GLY A 119 -6.97 -14.97 -8.61
C GLY A 119 -7.91 -16.12 -8.91
#